data_AF-A0A520ZZK8-F1
#
_entry.id   AF-A0A520ZZK8-F1
#
_cell.length_a   1.000
_cell.length_b   1.000
_cell.length_c   1.000
_cell.angle_alpha   90.00
_cell.angle_beta   90.00
_cell.angle_gamma   90.00
#
_symmetry.space_group_name_H-M   'P 1'
#
loop_
_entity.id
_entity.type
_entity.pdbx_description
1 polymer ?
#
loop_
_entity_poly.entity_id
_entity_poly.type
_entity_poly.pdbx_seq_one_letter_code
_entity_poly.pdbx_strand_id
1 'polypeptide(L)'
;MGKEVVLFKSEEKMSSGQAASLLRQIADKIEAGEIVLERGKKSVNLSIPSQLEVEIKAEKEIGKKKTTMKLEVELEWPLGGSKAAVGPMKIR
;
A
#
# COMPACT_ATOMS: atom_id res chain seq x y z
N MET A 1 13.72 -11.84 -15.28
CA MET A 1 12.55 -10.94 -15.38
C MET A 1 11.51 -11.42 -14.39
N GLY A 2 11.11 -10.56 -13.43
CA GLY A 2 10.00 -10.87 -12.52
C GLY A 2 8.66 -10.77 -13.25
N LYS A 3 7.63 -11.48 -12.76
CA LYS A 3 6.26 -11.40 -13.27
C LYS A 3 5.40 -10.72 -12.21
N GLU A 4 4.67 -9.69 -12.61
CA GLU A 4 3.69 -9.04 -11.75
C GLU A 4 2.35 -9.78 -11.81
N VAL A 5 1.72 -9.99 -10.65
CA VAL A 5 0.39 -10.61 -10.53
C VAL A 5 -0.45 -9.78 -9.57
N VAL A 6 -1.50 -9.14 -10.08
CA VAL A 6 -2.41 -8.32 -9.27
C VAL A 6 -3.41 -9.21 -8.54
N LEU A 7 -3.20 -9.43 -7.24
CA LEU A 7 -4.09 -10.22 -6.41
C LEU A 7 -5.39 -9.49 -6.07
N PHE A 8 -5.34 -8.18 -5.80
CA PHE A 8 -6.51 -7.36 -5.45
C PHE A 8 -6.37 -5.94 -6.02
N LYS A 9 -7.48 -5.32 -6.42
CA LYS A 9 -7.52 -3.91 -6.85
C LYS A 9 -8.85 -3.27 -6.47
N SER A 10 -8.81 -2.11 -5.85
CA SER A 10 -9.96 -1.22 -5.64
C SER A 10 -9.60 0.19 -6.08
N GLU A 11 -10.58 0.92 -6.61
CA GLU A 11 -10.44 2.32 -7.01
C GLU A 11 -11.80 3.00 -6.81
N GLU A 12 -11.80 4.07 -6.03
CA GLU A 12 -13.00 4.84 -5.72
C GLU A 12 -12.65 6.29 -5.35
N LYS A 13 -13.61 7.20 -5.54
CA LYS A 13 -13.44 8.61 -5.16
C LYS A 13 -13.81 8.79 -3.70
N MET A 14 -12.83 9.20 -2.89
CA MET A 14 -13.00 9.49 -1.47
C MET A 14 -12.75 10.97 -1.17
N SER A 15 -13.41 11.49 -0.14
CA SER A 15 -12.93 12.70 0.53
C SER A 15 -11.61 12.44 1.26
N SER A 16 -10.86 13.49 1.59
CA SER A 16 -9.61 13.37 2.35
C SER A 16 -9.81 12.69 3.71
N GLY A 17 -10.94 12.95 4.38
CA GLY A 17 -11.28 12.32 5.65
C GLY A 17 -11.53 10.81 5.52
N GLN A 18 -12.26 10.39 4.48
CA GLN A 18 -12.48 8.97 4.18
C GLN A 18 -11.17 8.26 3.82
N ALA A 19 -10.33 8.87 2.98
CA ALA A 19 -9.02 8.32 2.63
C ALA A 19 -8.12 8.16 3.87
N ALA A 20 -8.05 9.18 4.74
CA ALA A 20 -7.28 9.09 5.97
C ALA A 20 -7.83 8.02 6.92
N SER A 21 -9.15 7.85 6.98
CA SER A 21 -9.77 6.77 7.77
C SER A 21 -9.41 5.39 7.25
N LEU A 22 -9.42 5.20 5.91
CA LEU A 22 -9.02 3.94 5.29
C LEU A 22 -7.53 3.64 5.55
N LEU A 23 -6.65 4.62 5.40
CA LEU A 23 -5.22 4.46 5.66
C LEU A 23 -4.92 4.09 7.12
N ARG A 24 -5.67 4.65 8.08
CA ARG A 24 -5.57 4.24 9.49
C ARG A 24 -6.01 2.80 9.70
N GLN A 25 -7.13 2.38 9.10
CA GLN A 25 -7.55 0.97 9.18
C GLN A 25 -6.51 0.03 8.59
N ILE A 26 -5.88 0.41 7.47
CA ILE A 26 -4.78 -0.36 6.88
C ILE A 26 -3.60 -0.44 7.85
N ALA A 27 -3.21 0.69 8.48
CA ALA A 27 -2.16 0.71 9.48
C ALA A 27 -2.46 -0.20 10.68
N ASP A 28 -3.69 -0.15 11.20
CA ASP A 28 -4.13 -1.02 12.31
C ASP A 28 -4.03 -2.52 11.93
N LYS A 29 -4.32 -2.86 10.67
CA LYS A 29 -4.21 -4.25 10.17
C LYS A 29 -2.77 -4.69 9.92
N ILE A 30 -1.91 -3.78 9.48
CA ILE A 30 -0.47 -4.03 9.37
C ILE A 30 0.11 -4.33 10.76
N GLU A 31 -0.24 -3.55 11.77
CA GLU A 31 0.21 -3.78 13.16
C GLU A 31 -0.32 -5.11 13.71
N ALA A 32 -1.55 -5.49 13.37
CA ALA A 32 -2.12 -6.79 13.74
C ALA A 32 -1.46 -8.00 13.04
N GLY A 33 -0.66 -7.78 12.00
CA GLY A 33 0.03 -8.85 11.27
C GLY A 33 -0.83 -9.59 10.22
N GLU A 34 -2.06 -9.13 9.98
CA GLU A 34 -2.97 -9.75 9.02
C GLU A 34 -3.95 -8.72 8.44
N ILE A 35 -4.13 -8.74 7.12
CA ILE A 35 -5.10 -7.92 6.42
C ILE A 35 -5.93 -8.76 5.45
N VAL A 36 -7.26 -8.59 5.55
CA VAL A 36 -8.22 -9.20 4.61
C VAL A 36 -8.79 -8.07 3.75
N LEU A 37 -8.55 -8.15 2.45
CA LEU A 37 -9.04 -7.20 1.45
C LEU A 37 -10.24 -7.79 0.72
N GLU A 38 -11.40 -7.14 0.81
CA GLU A 38 -12.65 -7.65 0.27
C GLU A 38 -13.35 -6.65 -0.64
N ARG A 39 -13.89 -7.15 -1.76
CA ARG A 39 -14.77 -6.39 -2.65
C ARG A 39 -15.72 -7.32 -3.39
N GLY A 40 -17.00 -7.24 -3.05
CA GLY A 40 -18.03 -8.12 -3.63
C GLY A 40 -17.75 -9.59 -3.30
N LYS A 41 -17.51 -10.41 -4.32
CA LYS A 41 -17.18 -11.84 -4.17
C LYS A 41 -15.68 -12.14 -4.07
N LYS A 42 -14.83 -11.11 -4.15
CA LYS A 42 -13.37 -11.27 -4.12
C LYS A 42 -12.86 -10.96 -2.70
N SER A 43 -12.11 -11.89 -2.13
CA SER A 43 -11.44 -11.74 -0.84
C SER A 43 -9.99 -12.22 -0.98
N VAL A 44 -9.04 -11.46 -0.44
CA VAL A 44 -7.62 -11.79 -0.41
C VAL A 44 -7.13 -11.59 1.02
N ASN A 45 -6.55 -12.63 1.61
CA ASN A 45 -5.93 -12.57 2.92
C ASN A 45 -4.40 -12.51 2.76
N LEU A 46 -3.76 -11.57 3.44
CA LEU A 46 -2.32 -11.39 3.46
C LEU A 46 -1.82 -11.45 4.92
N SER A 47 -0.91 -12.38 5.19
CA SER A 47 -0.12 -12.38 6.43
C SER A 47 1.04 -11.39 6.30
N ILE A 48 1.11 -10.44 7.23
CA ILE A 48 2.09 -9.35 7.21
C ILE A 48 3.20 -9.69 8.21
N PRO A 49 4.48 -9.76 7.77
CA PRO A 49 5.59 -10.03 8.67
C PRO A 49 5.90 -8.81 9.56
N SER A 50 6.64 -9.03 10.65
CA SER A 50 7.07 -7.98 11.58
C SER A 50 8.08 -6.98 11.00
N GLN A 51 8.63 -7.25 9.81
CA GLN A 51 9.55 -6.35 9.11
C GLN A 51 9.11 -6.19 7.66
N LEU A 52 8.98 -4.93 7.24
CA LEU A 52 8.53 -4.51 5.92
C LEU A 52 9.54 -3.54 5.33
N GLU A 53 9.74 -3.61 4.02
CA GLU A 53 10.31 -2.52 3.25
C GLU A 53 9.18 -1.57 2.87
N VAL A 54 9.34 -0.28 3.16
CA VAL A 54 8.32 0.74 2.89
C VAL A 54 8.89 1.77 1.94
N GLU A 55 8.28 1.90 0.77
CA GLU A 55 8.60 2.94 -0.21
C GLU A 55 7.47 3.99 -0.23
N ILE A 56 7.84 5.27 -0.22
CA ILE A 56 6.91 6.37 -0.39
C ILE A 56 7.36 7.21 -1.58
N LYS A 57 6.44 7.42 -2.51
CA LYS A 57 6.71 8.15 -3.74
C LYS A 57 5.63 9.20 -3.99
N ALA A 58 6.05 10.42 -4.29
CA ALA A 58 5.15 11.50 -4.71
C ALA A 58 5.47 11.88 -6.16
N GLU A 59 4.46 11.90 -7.01
CA GLU A 59 4.61 12.18 -8.44
C GLU A 59 3.68 13.31 -8.90
N LYS A 60 4.16 14.08 -9.87
CA LYS A 60 3.36 15.03 -10.64
C LYS A 60 3.27 14.54 -12.07
N GLU A 61 2.11 14.02 -12.46
CA GLU A 61 1.87 13.55 -13.82
C GLU A 61 1.28 14.69 -14.66
N ILE A 62 2.02 15.13 -15.67
CA ILE A 62 1.62 16.22 -16.57
C ILE A 62 1.03 15.61 -17.85
N GLY A 63 -0.30 15.50 -17.89
CA GLY A 63 -1.02 15.07 -19.09
C GLY A 63 -1.48 16.25 -19.95
N LYS A 64 -1.73 15.99 -21.25
CA LYS A 64 -2.21 17.00 -22.21
C LYS A 64 -3.53 17.67 -21.80
N LYS A 65 -4.39 16.96 -21.05
CA LYS A 65 -5.72 17.43 -20.61
C LYS A 65 -5.81 17.73 -19.12
N LYS A 66 -4.91 17.17 -18.31
CA LYS A 66 -4.96 17.26 -16.85
C LYS A 66 -3.57 17.03 -16.27
N THR A 67 -3.23 17.80 -15.25
CA THR A 67 -2.12 17.51 -14.34
C THR A 67 -2.66 16.88 -13.07
N THR A 68 -2.05 15.80 -12.62
CA THR A 68 -2.42 15.10 -11.38
C THR A 68 -1.23 15.00 -10.45
N MET A 69 -1.51 15.02 -9.14
CA MET A 69 -0.57 14.61 -8.11
C MET A 69 -0.93 13.20 -7.66
N LYS A 70 0.09 12.37 -7.44
CA LYS A 70 -0.05 11.03 -6.87
C LYS A 70 0.85 10.92 -5.66
N LEU A 71 0.36 10.23 -4.63
CA LEU A 71 1.14 9.78 -3.49
C LEU A 71 0.94 8.28 -3.41
N GLU A 72 2.02 7.54 -3.56
CA GLU A 72 2.07 6.09 -3.50
C GLU A 72 2.79 5.67 -2.22
N VAL A 73 2.21 4.69 -1.53
CA VAL A 73 2.77 4.08 -0.33
C VAL A 73 2.78 2.59 -0.60
N GLU A 74 3.98 2.04 -0.74
CA GLU A 74 4.19 0.64 -1.07
C GLU A 74 4.83 -0.07 0.12
N LEU A 75 4.37 -1.28 0.39
CA LEU A 75 4.90 -2.16 1.41
C LEU A 75 5.29 -3.47 0.74
N GLU A 76 6.57 -3.81 0.80
CA GLU A 76 7.13 -5.02 0.21
C GLU A 76 7.75 -5.90 1.29
N TRP A 77 7.56 -7.22 1.13
CA TRP A 77 8.29 -8.20 1.89
C TRP A 77 8.52 -9.48 1.08
N PRO A 78 9.70 -10.12 1.24
CA PRO A 78 9.97 -11.41 0.64
C PRO A 78 9.14 -12.52 1.29
N LEU A 79 8.62 -13.43 0.48
CA LEU A 79 8.07 -14.70 0.98
C LEU A 79 9.22 -15.66 1.29
N GLY A 80 9.41 -16.01 2.57
CA GLY A 80 10.33 -17.08 2.99
C GLY A 80 11.77 -16.69 3.34
N GLY A 81 12.10 -15.41 3.57
CA GLY A 81 13.42 -15.05 4.15
C GLY A 81 13.71 -13.55 4.22
N SER A 82 14.29 -13.09 5.34
CA SER A 82 14.56 -11.68 5.64
C SER A 82 15.57 -11.02 4.70
N LYS A 83 15.22 -9.84 4.15
CA LYS A 83 16.18 -8.86 3.64
C LYS A 83 16.48 -7.80 4.70
N ALA A 84 17.69 -7.23 4.65
CA ALA A 84 18.17 -6.23 5.60
C ALA A 84 17.39 -4.90 5.48
N ALA A 85 17.03 -4.33 6.62
CA ALA A 85 16.29 -3.07 6.70
C ALA A 85 17.16 -1.88 6.24
N VAL A 86 16.61 -1.04 5.36
CA VAL A 86 17.11 0.32 5.11
C VAL A 86 16.55 1.24 6.21
N GLY A 87 17.36 2.19 6.69
CA GLY A 87 17.06 3.00 7.88
C GLY A 87 15.73 3.77 7.83
N PRO A 88 15.16 4.17 8.99
CA PRO A 88 13.78 4.62 9.08
C PRO A 88 13.54 5.98 8.42
N MET A 89 12.55 6.03 7.52
CA MET A 89 11.97 7.26 7.01
C MET A 89 11.25 8.02 8.14
N LYS A 90 11.28 9.35 8.12
CA LYS A 90 10.55 10.19 9.08
C LYS A 90 9.51 11.04 8.35
N ILE A 91 8.28 11.03 8.87
CA ILE A 91 7.22 11.98 8.50
C ILE A 91 7.31 13.14 9.49
N ARG A 92 7.25 14.38 9.00
CA ARG A 92 7.22 15.61 9.82
C ARG A 92 5.94 16.38 9.55
#